data_AF-A0A1V6DJD5-F1
#
_entry.id   AF-A0A1V6DJD5-F1
#
_cell.length_a   1.000
_cell.length_b   1.000
_cell.length_c   1.000
_cell.angle_alpha   90.00
_cell.angle_beta   90.00
_cell.angle_gamma   90.00
#
_symmetry.space_group_name_H-M   'P 1'
#
loop_
_entity.id
_entity.type
_entity.pdbx_description
1 polymer ?
#
loop_
_entity_poly.entity_id
_entity_poly.type
_entity_poly.pdbx_seq_one_letter_code
_entity_poly.pdbx_strand_id
1 'polypeptide(L)'
;MARAFDQALADTLPNGGKGQRFACITHSTGGPVVREWMDLYYRERLGCCPLSHLVMLAPANHGSALAQLGKERLSRIKSFFQGVQPGTRILDWLELGSDQSWDLNESWLGYDCVSAGVFPFVLTGQKIDRQFYDALNSYTGEPGSDGVVRVAGANMNYTLLHLVQDGESLHVQRQQRSAKMALGVLPGRSHCGEKIGIMRSVTLENAATHPTTHWVLRCLGVRNASDYAQLSSELDQVTAKTQADEREEVVRHLIGKRTYITNRHTMAVFRFTDDRGNALTDYDLYLTAGPDYDDNELPEGFFVDRQRNQRNPGKLTYYLDYDVMDTGLKTASLGGHLGFRVKARPEAGPEALAFYRQLDFRATVAQVEQFLRPNETLMVHIVMQRCVDKTVCRMTPDLTPGPISKTPVGELVK
;
A
#
# COMPACT_ATOMS: atom_id res chain seq x y z
N MET A 1 -1.27 -9.19 -18.77
CA MET A 1 -0.87 -7.78 -18.98
C MET A 1 0.62 -7.67 -19.29
N ALA A 2 1.51 -8.04 -18.37
CA ALA A 2 2.96 -7.98 -18.61
C ALA A 2 3.44 -8.67 -19.90
N ARG A 3 2.97 -9.88 -20.20
CA ARG A 3 3.28 -10.56 -21.48
C ARG A 3 2.79 -9.81 -22.72
N ALA A 4 1.63 -9.15 -22.62
CA ALA A 4 1.08 -8.36 -23.71
C ALA A 4 1.86 -7.05 -23.89
N PHE A 5 2.33 -6.46 -22.79
CA PHE A 5 3.24 -5.32 -22.82
C PHE A 5 4.59 -5.70 -23.46
N ASP A 6 5.15 -6.87 -23.11
CA ASP A 6 6.37 -7.41 -23.72
C ASP A 6 6.22 -7.57 -25.25
N GLN A 7 5.10 -8.16 -25.69
CA GLN A 7 4.80 -8.28 -27.12
C GLN A 7 4.64 -6.91 -27.78
N ALA A 8 3.91 -5.98 -27.16
CA ALA A 8 3.72 -4.64 -27.71
C ALA A 8 5.04 -3.87 -27.84
N LEU A 9 5.99 -4.05 -26.92
CA LEU A 9 7.34 -3.50 -27.04
C LEU A 9 8.07 -4.10 -28.24
N ALA A 10 8.02 -5.41 -28.42
CA ALA A 10 8.64 -6.08 -29.56
C ALA A 10 8.06 -5.62 -30.91
N ASP A 11 6.74 -5.38 -30.97
CA ASP A 11 6.06 -4.92 -32.17
C ASP A 11 6.36 -3.45 -32.50
N THR A 12 6.59 -2.63 -31.46
CA THR A 12 6.75 -1.18 -31.61
C THR A 12 8.21 -0.76 -31.79
N LEU A 13 9.15 -1.41 -31.11
CA LEU A 13 10.55 -1.03 -31.14
C LEU A 13 11.27 -1.61 -32.38
N PRO A 14 12.08 -0.81 -33.10
CA PRO A 14 12.88 -1.32 -34.21
C PRO A 14 13.71 -2.55 -33.81
N ASN A 15 13.81 -3.53 -34.71
CA ASN A 15 14.51 -4.80 -34.49
C ASN A 15 14.02 -5.60 -33.26
N GLY A 16 12.74 -5.45 -32.88
CA GLY A 16 12.17 -6.12 -31.72
C GLY A 16 12.75 -5.62 -30.39
N GLY A 17 13.27 -4.39 -30.34
CA GLY A 17 13.86 -3.78 -29.15
C GLY A 17 15.26 -4.28 -28.78
N LYS A 18 15.88 -5.14 -29.58
CA LYS A 18 17.23 -5.67 -29.29
C LYS A 18 18.27 -4.56 -29.26
N GLY A 19 18.98 -4.44 -28.13
CA GLY A 19 20.06 -3.47 -27.93
C GLY A 19 19.60 -2.02 -27.79
N GLN A 20 18.28 -1.77 -27.77
CA GLN A 20 17.73 -0.43 -27.58
C GLN A 20 17.22 -0.25 -26.16
N ARG A 21 17.44 0.94 -25.61
CA ARG A 21 16.81 1.36 -24.37
C ARG A 21 15.61 2.24 -24.67
N PHE A 22 14.56 2.14 -23.86
CA PHE A 22 13.36 2.96 -24.00
C PHE A 22 12.95 3.62 -22.68
N ALA A 23 12.18 4.68 -22.76
CA ALA A 23 11.51 5.29 -21.61
C ALA A 23 10.02 4.95 -21.66
N CYS A 24 9.41 4.71 -20.51
CA CYS A 24 7.99 4.42 -20.40
C CYS A 24 7.32 5.43 -19.47
N ILE A 25 6.32 6.15 -20.00
CA ILE A 25 5.42 6.97 -19.20
C ILE A 25 4.12 6.19 -19.08
N THR A 26 3.70 5.94 -17.85
CA THR A 26 2.50 5.16 -17.55
C THR A 26 1.50 6.02 -16.78
N HIS A 27 0.23 5.64 -16.82
CA HIS A 27 -0.80 6.23 -15.97
C HIS A 27 -1.52 5.12 -15.20
N SER A 28 -1.84 5.36 -13.92
CA SER A 28 -2.67 4.47 -13.11
C SER A 28 -2.15 3.02 -13.11
N THR A 29 -2.97 2.05 -13.52
CA THR A 29 -2.63 0.63 -13.62
C THR A 29 -1.38 0.34 -14.46
N GLY A 30 -0.99 1.24 -15.37
CA GLY A 30 0.21 1.06 -16.19
C GLY A 30 1.50 0.92 -15.36
N GLY A 31 1.60 1.60 -14.21
CA GLY A 31 2.75 1.51 -13.32
C GLY A 31 2.98 0.07 -12.81
N PRO A 32 2.01 -0.53 -12.07
CA PRO A 32 2.07 -1.93 -11.69
C PRO A 32 2.30 -2.89 -12.85
N VAL A 33 1.72 -2.65 -14.04
CA VAL A 33 1.91 -3.51 -15.21
C VAL A 33 3.35 -3.53 -15.70
N VAL A 34 4.01 -2.37 -15.79
CA VAL A 34 5.42 -2.31 -16.21
C VAL A 34 6.33 -2.88 -15.12
N ARG A 35 6.00 -2.65 -13.84
CA ARG A 35 6.73 -3.27 -12.72
C ARG A 35 6.64 -4.79 -12.73
N GLU A 36 5.45 -5.34 -12.98
CA GLU A 36 5.22 -6.78 -13.14
C GLU A 36 5.98 -7.33 -14.35
N TRP A 37 6.03 -6.60 -15.46
CA TRP A 37 6.85 -6.98 -16.61
C TRP A 37 8.35 -7.01 -16.28
N MET A 38 8.86 -5.98 -15.60
CA MET A 38 10.25 -6.01 -15.13
C MET A 38 10.51 -7.21 -14.22
N ASP A 39 9.55 -7.52 -13.34
CA ASP A 39 9.67 -8.60 -12.39
C ASP A 39 9.66 -9.99 -13.06
N LEU A 40 8.77 -10.20 -14.03
CA LEU A 40 8.68 -11.47 -14.73
C LEU A 40 9.87 -11.76 -15.65
N TYR A 41 10.44 -10.73 -16.27
CA TYR A 41 11.44 -10.91 -17.34
C TYR A 41 12.87 -10.50 -16.94
N TYR A 42 13.03 -9.66 -15.91
CA TYR A 42 14.31 -9.02 -15.59
C TYR A 42 14.70 -9.04 -14.11
N ARG A 43 13.89 -9.59 -13.18
CA ARG A 43 14.20 -9.65 -11.74
C ARG A 43 15.63 -10.13 -11.44
N GLU A 44 16.06 -11.22 -12.06
CA GLU A 44 17.39 -11.83 -11.84
C GLU A 44 18.50 -11.22 -12.72
N ARG A 45 18.15 -10.30 -13.63
CA ARG A 45 19.04 -9.75 -14.65
C ARG A 45 18.72 -8.27 -14.91
N LEU A 46 18.54 -7.51 -13.84
CA LEU A 46 18.04 -6.14 -13.91
C LEU A 46 18.92 -5.21 -14.77
N GLY A 47 20.24 -5.41 -14.76
CA GLY A 47 21.18 -4.69 -15.62
C GLY A 47 21.02 -4.96 -17.13
N CYS A 48 20.27 -6.00 -17.51
CA CYS A 48 19.88 -6.29 -18.90
C CYS A 48 18.50 -5.71 -19.26
N CYS A 49 17.85 -4.99 -18.35
CA CYS A 49 16.53 -4.42 -18.59
C CYS A 49 16.62 -3.30 -19.65
N PRO A 50 15.86 -3.37 -20.76
CA PRO A 50 15.86 -2.33 -21.78
C PRO A 50 15.16 -1.03 -21.33
N LEU A 51 14.44 -1.05 -20.21
CA LEU A 51 13.86 0.16 -19.64
C LEU A 51 14.95 1.08 -19.11
N SER A 52 14.90 2.35 -19.49
CA SER A 52 15.78 3.42 -18.96
C SER A 52 15.07 4.25 -17.91
N HIS A 53 13.83 4.66 -18.19
CA HIS A 53 13.04 5.51 -17.32
C HIS A 53 11.64 4.93 -17.17
N LEU A 54 11.17 4.83 -15.94
CA LEU A 54 9.78 4.47 -15.62
C LEU A 54 9.12 5.67 -14.94
N VAL A 55 8.40 6.49 -15.70
CA VAL A 55 7.67 7.64 -15.16
C VAL A 55 6.22 7.23 -14.94
N MET A 56 5.84 7.05 -13.69
CA MET A 56 4.51 6.62 -13.30
C MET A 56 3.65 7.82 -12.89
N LEU A 57 2.60 8.10 -13.65
CA LEU A 57 1.61 9.13 -13.35
C LEU A 57 0.45 8.52 -12.56
N ALA A 58 0.30 8.94 -11.31
CA ALA A 58 -0.73 8.45 -10.38
C ALA A 58 -0.88 6.91 -10.35
N PRO A 59 0.21 6.14 -10.17
CA PRO A 59 0.15 4.69 -10.23
C PRO A 59 -0.61 4.09 -9.04
N ALA A 60 -1.32 2.98 -9.25
CA ALA A 60 -1.94 2.21 -8.16
C ALA A 60 -0.99 1.12 -7.64
N ASN A 61 0.21 1.52 -7.18
CA ASN A 61 1.31 0.60 -6.82
C ASN A 61 0.97 -0.37 -5.68
N HIS A 62 0.19 0.08 -4.70
CA HIS A 62 -0.33 -0.72 -3.61
C HIS A 62 -1.87 -0.89 -3.68
N GLY A 63 -2.44 -0.65 -4.87
CA GLY A 63 -3.87 -0.74 -5.13
C GLY A 63 -4.65 0.56 -4.88
N SER A 64 -5.97 0.45 -4.92
CA SER A 64 -6.93 1.53 -4.69
C SER A 64 -8.22 1.00 -4.07
N ALA A 65 -8.86 1.79 -3.21
CA ALA A 65 -10.16 1.46 -2.63
C ALA A 65 -11.27 1.36 -3.68
N LEU A 66 -11.12 2.07 -4.81
CA LEU A 66 -12.07 2.05 -5.92
C LEU A 66 -12.25 0.64 -6.53
N ALA A 67 -11.25 -0.25 -6.38
CA ALA A 67 -11.29 -1.59 -6.91
C ALA A 67 -12.30 -2.52 -6.22
N GLN A 68 -12.74 -2.21 -4.99
CA GLN A 68 -13.79 -2.98 -4.30
C GLN A 68 -15.22 -2.65 -4.74
N LEU A 69 -15.40 -1.64 -5.57
CA LEU A 69 -16.72 -1.28 -6.05
C LEU A 69 -17.32 -2.45 -6.85
N GLY A 70 -18.41 -2.99 -6.32
CA GLY A 70 -19.10 -4.15 -6.88
C GLY A 70 -19.59 -3.93 -8.32
N LYS A 71 -20.01 -5.03 -8.96
CA LYS A 71 -20.39 -5.08 -10.39
C LYS A 71 -21.42 -4.02 -10.80
N GLU A 72 -22.30 -3.61 -9.89
CA GLU A 72 -23.34 -2.60 -10.13
C GLU A 72 -22.79 -1.17 -10.29
N ARG A 73 -21.56 -0.91 -9.82
CA ARG A 73 -20.87 0.39 -9.94
C ARG A 73 -19.77 0.39 -11.01
N LEU A 74 -19.61 -0.70 -11.78
CA LEU A 74 -18.65 -0.81 -12.88
C LEU A 74 -18.81 0.30 -13.94
N SER A 75 -20.03 0.72 -14.24
CA SER A 75 -20.28 1.83 -15.17
C SER A 75 -19.69 3.15 -14.66
N ARG A 76 -19.64 3.33 -13.33
CA ARG A 76 -19.05 4.51 -12.67
C ARG A 76 -17.53 4.42 -12.63
N ILE A 77 -16.98 3.22 -12.47
CA ILE A 77 -15.53 2.98 -12.61
C ILE A 77 -15.04 3.45 -14.00
N LYS A 78 -15.82 3.23 -15.06
CA LYS A 78 -15.44 3.67 -16.42
C LYS A 78 -15.13 5.16 -16.52
N SER A 79 -15.81 6.05 -15.80
CA SER A 79 -15.51 7.49 -15.89
C SER A 79 -14.13 7.83 -15.33
N PHE A 80 -13.68 7.13 -14.28
CA PHE A 80 -12.34 7.27 -13.69
C PHE A 80 -11.24 6.67 -14.57
N PHE A 81 -11.57 5.59 -15.30
CA PHE A 81 -10.68 4.95 -16.28
C PHE A 81 -10.84 5.53 -17.70
N GLN A 82 -11.35 6.76 -17.84
CA GLN A 82 -11.41 7.49 -19.11
C GLN A 82 -12.18 6.73 -20.21
N GLY A 83 -13.23 6.02 -19.84
CA GLY A 83 -14.08 5.21 -20.73
C GLY A 83 -13.58 3.78 -20.95
N VAL A 84 -12.39 3.42 -20.47
CA VAL A 84 -11.87 2.04 -20.54
C VAL A 84 -12.50 1.20 -19.44
N GLN A 85 -13.01 0.02 -19.79
CA GLN A 85 -13.51 -0.94 -18.80
C GLN A 85 -12.37 -1.84 -18.33
N PRO A 86 -11.87 -1.69 -17.10
CA PRO A 86 -10.93 -2.66 -16.55
C PRO A 86 -11.62 -4.03 -16.43
N GLY A 87 -10.92 -5.08 -16.84
CA GLY A 87 -11.40 -6.45 -16.63
C GLY A 87 -11.43 -6.79 -15.14
N THR A 88 -12.35 -7.65 -14.70
CA THR A 88 -12.51 -8.04 -13.29
C THR A 88 -11.19 -8.46 -12.63
N ARG A 89 -10.34 -9.21 -13.33
CA ARG A 89 -9.04 -9.63 -12.80
C ARG A 89 -8.05 -8.49 -12.55
N ILE A 90 -8.18 -7.38 -13.27
CA ILE A 90 -7.38 -6.17 -13.01
C ILE A 90 -7.90 -5.49 -11.75
N LEU A 91 -9.22 -5.41 -11.58
CA LEU A 91 -9.81 -4.89 -10.34
C LEU A 91 -9.43 -5.75 -9.14
N ASP A 92 -9.50 -7.08 -9.26
CA ASP A 92 -9.06 -8.02 -8.22
C ASP A 92 -7.57 -7.80 -7.85
N TRP A 93 -6.72 -7.47 -8.82
CA TRP A 93 -5.31 -7.13 -8.55
C TRP A 93 -5.15 -5.75 -7.90
N LEU A 94 -5.90 -4.75 -8.35
CA LEU A 94 -5.82 -3.39 -7.81
C LEU A 94 -6.55 -3.23 -6.47
N GLU A 95 -7.28 -4.25 -6.03
CA GLU A 95 -7.87 -4.28 -4.70
C GLU A 95 -6.79 -4.13 -3.62
N LEU A 96 -7.04 -3.27 -2.63
CA LEU A 96 -6.13 -3.11 -1.51
C LEU A 96 -5.91 -4.47 -0.83
N GLY A 97 -4.63 -4.77 -0.57
CA GLY A 97 -4.23 -6.06 -0.01
C GLY A 97 -4.46 -7.25 -0.94
N SER A 98 -4.49 -7.10 -2.27
CA SER A 98 -4.49 -8.29 -3.15
C SER A 98 -3.17 -9.08 -3.01
N ASP A 99 -3.20 -10.38 -3.33
CA ASP A 99 -2.01 -11.22 -3.34
C ASP A 99 -1.01 -10.78 -4.40
N GLN A 100 -1.49 -10.47 -5.61
CA GLN A 100 -0.65 -10.04 -6.71
C GLN A 100 0.02 -8.68 -6.41
N SER A 101 -0.67 -7.74 -5.76
CA SER A 101 -0.07 -6.48 -5.34
C SER A 101 0.98 -6.71 -4.24
N TRP A 102 0.67 -7.56 -3.27
CA TRP A 102 1.60 -7.92 -2.20
C TRP A 102 2.89 -8.55 -2.75
N ASP A 103 2.77 -9.59 -3.57
CA ASP A 103 3.90 -10.36 -4.07
C ASP A 103 4.81 -9.50 -4.97
N LEU A 104 4.22 -8.63 -5.79
CA LEU A 104 4.97 -7.69 -6.62
C LEU A 104 5.73 -6.66 -5.76
N ASN A 105 5.09 -6.09 -4.73
CA ASN A 105 5.77 -5.14 -3.83
C ASN A 105 6.83 -5.83 -2.97
N GLU A 106 6.57 -7.05 -2.47
CA GLU A 106 7.58 -7.80 -1.73
C GLU A 106 8.81 -8.12 -2.58
N SER A 107 8.61 -8.51 -3.85
CA SER A 107 9.72 -8.69 -4.80
C SER A 107 10.52 -7.40 -5.00
N TRP A 108 9.82 -6.28 -5.17
CA TRP A 108 10.43 -4.98 -5.46
C TRP A 108 11.24 -4.36 -4.31
N LEU A 109 11.13 -4.87 -3.08
CA LEU A 109 11.92 -4.40 -1.93
C LEU A 109 13.44 -4.50 -2.14
N GLY A 110 13.88 -5.49 -2.91
CA GLY A 110 15.30 -5.76 -3.18
C GLY A 110 15.86 -5.07 -4.43
N TYR A 111 15.06 -4.28 -5.14
CA TYR A 111 15.46 -3.72 -6.43
C TYR A 111 16.37 -2.51 -6.25
N ASP A 112 17.58 -2.59 -6.80
CA ASP A 112 18.45 -1.45 -7.04
C ASP A 112 18.38 -1.00 -8.50
N CYS A 113 17.28 -0.33 -8.83
CA CYS A 113 17.01 0.13 -10.19
C CYS A 113 18.10 1.09 -10.69
N VAL A 114 18.54 2.03 -9.87
CA VAL A 114 19.47 3.10 -10.27
C VAL A 114 20.83 2.52 -10.64
N SER A 115 21.36 1.59 -9.86
CA SER A 115 22.62 0.90 -10.19
C SER A 115 22.51 0.04 -11.44
N ALA A 116 21.32 -0.51 -11.72
CA ALA A 116 21.02 -1.20 -12.98
C ALA A 116 20.77 -0.24 -14.17
N GLY A 117 20.86 1.08 -13.94
CA GLY A 117 20.63 2.12 -14.95
C GLY A 117 19.16 2.36 -15.27
N VAL A 118 18.22 1.90 -14.43
CA VAL A 118 16.78 2.13 -14.54
C VAL A 118 16.37 3.23 -13.56
N PHE A 119 15.70 4.27 -14.03
CA PHE A 119 15.28 5.41 -13.22
C PHE A 119 13.75 5.43 -13.03
N PRO A 120 13.23 4.93 -11.90
CA PRO A 120 11.79 4.96 -11.62
C PRO A 120 11.36 6.28 -10.95
N PHE A 121 10.21 6.81 -11.33
CA PHE A 121 9.63 8.03 -10.76
C PHE A 121 8.14 7.83 -10.52
N VAL A 122 7.64 8.30 -9.38
CA VAL A 122 6.21 8.41 -9.10
C VAL A 122 5.85 9.90 -9.11
N LEU A 123 4.97 10.31 -10.01
CA LEU A 123 4.37 11.63 -10.01
C LEU A 123 2.87 11.46 -9.77
N THR A 124 2.33 12.04 -8.70
CA THR A 124 0.91 11.92 -8.35
C THR A 124 0.33 13.29 -8.02
N GLY A 125 -0.98 13.36 -7.87
CA GLY A 125 -1.67 14.52 -7.31
C GLY A 125 -2.16 14.26 -5.89
N GLN A 126 -2.74 15.29 -5.28
CA GLN A 126 -3.59 15.14 -4.09
C GLN A 126 -4.83 16.05 -4.12
N LYS A 127 -5.13 16.65 -5.29
CA LYS A 127 -6.39 17.35 -5.48
C LYS A 127 -7.45 16.37 -5.95
N ILE A 128 -8.65 16.58 -5.42
CA ILE A 128 -9.83 15.83 -5.79
C ILE A 128 -10.64 16.70 -6.75
N ASP A 129 -10.86 16.21 -7.97
CA ASP A 129 -11.81 16.86 -8.87
C ASP A 129 -13.23 16.58 -8.39
N ARG A 130 -13.83 17.58 -7.74
CA ARG A 130 -15.18 17.46 -7.17
C ARG A 130 -16.29 17.32 -8.22
N GLN A 131 -16.01 17.53 -9.51
CA GLN A 131 -16.98 17.22 -10.57
C GLN A 131 -17.10 15.71 -10.82
N PHE A 132 -16.03 14.96 -10.54
CA PHE A 132 -16.02 13.49 -10.58
C PHE A 132 -16.31 12.86 -9.21
N TYR A 133 -16.55 13.69 -8.19
CA TYR A 133 -16.98 13.23 -6.87
C TYR A 133 -18.37 12.62 -6.95
N ASP A 134 -18.46 11.33 -6.64
CA ASP A 134 -19.73 10.66 -6.46
C ASP A 134 -20.09 10.76 -4.97
N ALA A 135 -21.05 11.61 -4.63
CA ALA A 135 -21.50 11.76 -3.24
C ALA A 135 -22.10 10.48 -2.63
N LEU A 136 -22.39 9.47 -3.46
CA LEU A 136 -22.83 8.13 -3.04
C LEU A 136 -21.66 7.14 -2.90
N ASN A 137 -20.44 7.56 -3.19
CA ASN A 137 -19.23 6.75 -3.10
C ASN A 137 -18.23 7.38 -2.12
N SER A 138 -18.19 6.83 -0.91
CA SER A 138 -17.27 7.25 0.14
C SER A 138 -15.80 7.14 -0.26
N TYR A 139 -15.46 6.32 -1.27
CA TYR A 139 -14.10 6.10 -1.74
C TYR A 139 -13.64 7.08 -2.81
N THR A 140 -14.53 7.91 -3.35
CA THR A 140 -14.13 9.04 -4.20
C THR A 140 -13.96 10.28 -3.34
N GLY A 141 -12.80 10.93 -3.44
CA GLY A 141 -12.54 12.16 -2.70
C GLY A 141 -12.04 11.98 -1.27
N GLU A 142 -11.28 10.91 -1.03
CA GLU A 142 -10.59 10.69 0.25
C GLU A 142 -9.43 11.69 0.42
N PRO A 143 -9.29 12.33 1.59
CA PRO A 143 -8.14 13.18 1.88
C PRO A 143 -6.80 12.47 1.65
N GLY A 144 -5.82 13.18 1.09
CA GLY A 144 -4.52 12.61 0.75
C GLY A 144 -4.54 11.69 -0.47
N SER A 145 -5.59 11.76 -1.30
CA SER A 145 -5.68 11.09 -2.60
C SER A 145 -5.81 12.08 -3.75
N ASP A 146 -5.55 11.62 -4.96
CA ASP A 146 -5.86 12.35 -6.19
C ASP A 146 -7.32 12.16 -6.65
N GLY A 147 -8.18 11.64 -5.77
CA GLY A 147 -9.57 11.27 -6.05
C GLY A 147 -9.78 9.79 -6.39
N VAL A 148 -8.70 9.02 -6.67
CA VAL A 148 -8.77 7.58 -6.95
C VAL A 148 -7.70 6.79 -6.19
N VAL A 149 -6.46 7.27 -6.18
CA VAL A 149 -5.33 6.62 -5.53
C VAL A 149 -4.79 7.54 -4.44
N ARG A 150 -4.67 6.99 -3.23
CA ARG A 150 -4.02 7.66 -2.10
C ARG A 150 -2.54 7.86 -2.41
N VAL A 151 -1.94 8.97 -2.00
CA VAL A 151 -0.50 9.21 -2.20
C VAL A 151 0.33 8.04 -1.61
N ALA A 152 -0.05 7.54 -0.43
CA ALA A 152 0.55 6.35 0.18
C ALA A 152 0.44 5.08 -0.68
N GLY A 153 -0.67 4.93 -1.42
CA GLY A 153 -0.89 3.80 -2.33
C GLY A 153 -0.15 3.93 -3.67
N ALA A 154 0.19 5.15 -4.07
CA ALA A 154 0.98 5.42 -5.27
C ALA A 154 2.49 5.37 -5.02
N ASN A 155 2.93 5.75 -3.82
CA ASN A 155 4.34 5.81 -3.46
C ASN A 155 5.03 4.43 -3.56
N MET A 156 6.31 4.45 -3.93
CA MET A 156 7.18 3.29 -4.01
C MET A 156 8.27 3.27 -2.92
N ASN A 157 8.20 4.23 -1.99
CA ASN A 157 8.90 4.15 -0.72
C ASN A 157 7.97 3.47 0.29
N TYR A 158 8.36 2.27 0.74
CA TYR A 158 7.56 1.47 1.67
C TYR A 158 8.46 0.54 2.48
N THR A 159 7.88 -0.01 3.54
CA THR A 159 8.56 -0.94 4.45
C THR A 159 7.78 -2.24 4.55
N LEU A 160 8.47 -3.37 4.58
CA LEU A 160 7.94 -4.67 4.97
C LEU A 160 8.43 -4.99 6.39
N LEU A 161 7.48 -5.37 7.24
CA LEU A 161 7.70 -5.90 8.57
C LEU A 161 7.11 -7.31 8.63
N HIS A 162 7.96 -8.32 8.71
CA HIS A 162 7.58 -9.72 8.86
C HIS A 162 7.79 -10.15 10.32
N LEU A 163 6.70 -10.55 10.96
CA LEU A 163 6.58 -10.84 12.37
C LEU A 163 6.15 -12.30 12.53
N VAL A 164 6.88 -13.07 13.34
CA VAL A 164 6.59 -14.49 13.60
C VAL A 164 6.36 -14.69 15.09
N GLN A 165 5.22 -15.28 15.43
CA GLN A 165 4.89 -15.66 16.79
C GLN A 165 5.70 -16.88 17.22
N ASP A 166 6.33 -16.79 18.39
CA ASP A 166 6.96 -17.92 19.07
C ASP A 166 6.44 -17.97 20.52
N GLY A 167 5.56 -18.92 20.80
CA GLY A 167 4.86 -19.01 22.08
C GLY A 167 3.98 -17.79 22.34
N GLU A 168 4.32 -17.01 23.36
CA GLU A 168 3.63 -15.76 23.73
C GLU A 168 4.33 -14.50 23.19
N SER A 169 5.46 -14.68 22.49
CA SER A 169 6.30 -13.59 21.99
C SER A 169 6.06 -13.35 20.50
N LEU A 170 6.33 -12.13 20.04
CA LEU A 170 6.39 -11.80 18.64
C LEU A 170 7.79 -11.30 18.28
N HIS A 171 8.40 -11.93 17.27
CA HIS A 171 9.74 -11.59 16.82
C HIS A 171 9.72 -10.99 15.42
N VAL A 172 10.55 -9.98 15.20
CA VAL A 172 10.80 -9.43 13.86
C VAL A 172 11.71 -10.40 13.12
N GLN A 173 11.16 -11.15 12.16
CA GLN A 173 11.94 -12.05 11.30
C GLN A 173 12.63 -11.29 10.17
N ARG A 174 11.96 -10.28 9.60
CA ARG A 174 12.50 -9.43 8.53
C ARG A 174 11.92 -8.04 8.63
N GLN A 175 12.78 -7.04 8.63
CA GLN A 175 12.41 -5.64 8.42
C GLN A 175 13.21 -5.14 7.24
N GLN A 176 12.53 -4.79 6.15
CA GLN A 176 13.20 -4.32 4.94
C GLN A 176 12.46 -3.10 4.38
N ARG A 177 13.24 -2.08 4.04
CA ARG A 177 12.77 -0.90 3.36
C ARG A 177 13.18 -0.96 1.89
N SER A 178 12.32 -0.44 1.01
CA SER A 178 12.68 -0.26 -0.39
C SER A 178 13.85 0.73 -0.53
N ALA A 179 14.60 0.62 -1.63
CA ALA A 179 15.49 1.71 -2.04
C ALA A 179 14.67 3.01 -2.23
N LYS A 180 15.30 4.17 -1.98
CA LYS A 180 14.62 5.46 -2.17
C LYS A 180 14.19 5.61 -3.62
N MET A 181 12.90 5.82 -3.85
CA MET A 181 12.35 6.13 -5.16
C MET A 181 11.79 7.56 -5.19
N ALA A 182 12.06 8.27 -6.28
CA ALA A 182 11.62 9.64 -6.44
C ALA A 182 10.08 9.73 -6.47
N LEU A 183 9.51 10.53 -5.56
CA LEU A 183 8.07 10.81 -5.47
C LEU A 183 7.83 12.32 -5.59
N GLY A 184 6.94 12.73 -6.48
CA GLY A 184 6.41 14.09 -6.57
C GLY A 184 4.90 14.14 -6.42
N VAL A 185 4.40 14.81 -5.38
CA VAL A 185 3.00 15.28 -5.33
C VAL A 185 2.92 16.61 -6.05
N LEU A 186 2.37 16.58 -7.27
CA LEU A 186 2.31 17.72 -8.19
C LEU A 186 1.15 18.66 -7.85
N PRO A 187 1.36 19.99 -7.95
CA PRO A 187 0.36 20.97 -7.56
C PRO A 187 -0.88 20.92 -8.46
N GLY A 188 -2.03 20.95 -7.80
CA GLY A 188 -3.34 21.10 -8.39
C GLY A 188 -3.76 19.91 -9.25
N ARG A 189 -3.14 18.74 -9.11
CA ARG A 189 -3.41 17.56 -9.95
C ARG A 189 -4.34 16.57 -9.27
N SER A 190 -5.23 15.98 -10.05
CA SER A 190 -6.10 14.85 -9.70
C SER A 190 -5.79 13.64 -10.58
N HIS A 191 -6.43 12.50 -10.31
CA HIS A 191 -6.18 11.26 -11.06
C HIS A 191 -6.55 11.38 -12.53
N CYS A 192 -7.70 12.00 -12.81
CA CYS A 192 -8.36 12.03 -14.11
C CYS A 192 -9.16 13.34 -14.29
N GLY A 193 -9.65 13.58 -15.50
CA GLY A 193 -10.43 14.77 -15.84
C GLY A 193 -9.67 15.78 -16.69
N GLU A 194 -10.41 16.56 -17.48
CA GLU A 194 -9.85 17.48 -18.48
C GLU A 194 -9.34 18.78 -17.86
N LYS A 195 -9.81 19.12 -16.66
CA LYS A 195 -9.45 20.39 -16.01
C LYS A 195 -8.18 20.27 -15.18
N ILE A 196 -8.11 19.24 -14.34
CA ILE A 196 -7.01 19.07 -13.38
C ILE A 196 -6.44 17.64 -13.34
N GLY A 197 -6.88 16.74 -14.23
CA GLY A 197 -6.36 15.37 -14.27
C GLY A 197 -4.91 15.31 -14.72
N ILE A 198 -4.07 14.54 -14.02
CA ILE A 198 -2.61 14.54 -14.19
C ILE A 198 -2.16 14.36 -15.64
N MET A 199 -2.92 13.61 -16.44
CA MET A 199 -2.67 13.40 -17.87
C MET A 199 -3.59 14.24 -18.77
N ARG A 200 -4.93 14.14 -18.61
CA ARG A 200 -5.89 14.72 -19.58
C ARG A 200 -6.01 16.24 -19.52
N SER A 201 -5.49 16.92 -18.50
CA SER A 201 -5.47 18.39 -18.47
C SER A 201 -4.28 19.00 -19.23
N VAL A 202 -3.37 18.18 -19.75
CA VAL A 202 -2.27 18.64 -20.60
C VAL A 202 -2.81 18.92 -22.00
N THR A 203 -2.65 20.14 -22.48
CA THR A 203 -2.98 20.56 -23.85
C THR A 203 -1.74 21.17 -24.52
N LEU A 204 -1.74 21.30 -25.85
CA LEU A 204 -0.63 21.95 -26.55
C LEU A 204 -0.43 23.40 -26.09
N GLU A 205 -1.50 24.09 -25.72
CA GLU A 205 -1.47 25.49 -25.26
C GLU A 205 -0.81 25.64 -23.89
N ASN A 206 -0.99 24.66 -23.00
CA ASN A 206 -0.47 24.74 -21.63
C ASN A 206 0.77 23.88 -21.38
N ALA A 207 1.17 23.01 -22.32
CA ALA A 207 2.21 22.01 -22.12
C ALA A 207 3.53 22.59 -21.59
N ALA A 208 3.92 23.79 -22.02
CA ALA A 208 5.16 24.44 -21.60
C ALA A 208 5.21 24.80 -20.10
N THR A 209 4.06 25.06 -19.49
CA THR A 209 3.94 25.48 -18.08
C THR A 209 3.19 24.47 -17.21
N HIS A 210 2.64 23.42 -17.81
CA HIS A 210 1.87 22.40 -17.09
C HIS A 210 2.77 21.60 -16.14
N PRO A 211 2.43 21.48 -14.83
CA PRO A 211 3.28 20.79 -13.85
C PRO A 211 3.67 19.37 -14.26
N THR A 212 2.71 18.57 -14.77
CA THR A 212 3.00 17.20 -15.25
C THR A 212 4.06 17.21 -16.36
N THR A 213 3.87 18.00 -17.41
CA THR A 213 4.81 18.02 -18.55
C THR A 213 6.19 18.49 -18.12
N HIS A 214 6.26 19.53 -17.29
CA HIS A 214 7.53 20.01 -16.72
C HIS A 214 8.28 18.88 -16.01
N TRP A 215 7.64 18.20 -15.06
CA TRP A 215 8.30 17.16 -14.26
C TRP A 215 8.58 15.89 -15.04
N VAL A 216 7.72 15.48 -15.97
CA VAL A 216 7.99 14.34 -16.87
C VAL A 216 9.25 14.61 -17.69
N LEU A 217 9.37 15.79 -18.31
CA LEU A 217 10.56 16.14 -19.10
C LEU A 217 11.84 16.17 -18.25
N ARG A 218 11.75 16.66 -17.00
CA ARG A 218 12.88 16.60 -16.07
C ARG A 218 13.25 15.17 -15.69
N CYS A 219 12.29 14.30 -15.43
CA CYS A 219 12.54 12.89 -15.16
C CYS A 219 13.26 12.21 -16.34
N LEU A 220 12.81 12.47 -17.57
CA LEU A 220 13.44 11.95 -18.80
C LEU A 220 14.84 12.53 -19.07
N GLY A 221 15.18 13.64 -18.43
CA GLY A 221 16.48 14.29 -18.53
C GLY A 221 17.56 13.69 -17.63
N VAL A 222 17.20 12.79 -16.71
CA VAL A 222 18.14 12.11 -15.79
C VAL A 222 19.05 11.16 -16.56
N ARG A 223 20.37 11.24 -16.33
CA ARG A 223 21.35 10.41 -17.07
C ARG A 223 22.11 9.45 -16.19
N ASN A 224 22.18 9.72 -14.89
CA ASN A 224 23.01 8.99 -13.94
C ASN A 224 22.43 9.07 -12.52
N ALA A 225 23.06 8.36 -11.59
CA ALA A 225 22.64 8.29 -10.19
C ALA A 225 22.65 9.65 -9.46
N SER A 226 23.60 10.53 -9.78
CA SER A 226 23.68 11.87 -9.19
C SER A 226 22.50 12.74 -9.64
N ASP A 227 22.20 12.74 -10.94
CA ASP A 227 21.03 13.45 -11.50
C ASP A 227 19.74 12.93 -10.84
N TYR A 228 19.62 11.61 -10.66
CA TYR A 228 18.46 10.98 -10.02
C TYR A 228 18.32 11.40 -8.55
N ALA A 229 19.41 11.41 -7.79
CA ALA A 229 19.41 11.84 -6.39
C ALA A 229 19.06 13.32 -6.23
N GLN A 230 19.58 14.18 -7.13
CA GLN A 230 19.21 15.59 -7.18
C GLN A 230 17.73 15.77 -7.48
N LEU A 231 17.23 15.15 -8.56
CA LEU A 231 15.83 15.27 -8.96
C LEU A 231 14.87 14.70 -7.91
N SER A 232 15.26 13.60 -7.25
CA SER A 232 14.50 13.07 -6.10
C SER A 232 14.39 14.10 -4.98
N SER A 233 15.46 14.84 -4.67
CA SER A 233 15.45 15.84 -3.60
C SER A 233 14.61 17.07 -3.97
N GLU A 234 14.60 17.46 -5.23
CA GLU A 234 13.73 18.53 -5.73
C GLU A 234 12.25 18.12 -5.73
N LEU A 235 11.95 16.86 -6.05
CA LEU A 235 10.60 16.32 -5.94
C LEU A 235 10.13 16.21 -4.49
N ASP A 236 11.02 15.94 -3.53
CA ASP A 236 10.72 16.03 -2.09
C ASP A 236 10.28 17.46 -1.71
N GLN A 237 10.98 18.49 -2.23
CA GLN A 237 10.63 19.89 -2.00
C GLN A 237 9.28 20.27 -2.62
N VAL A 238 9.01 19.81 -3.85
CA VAL A 238 7.74 20.04 -4.55
C VAL A 238 6.59 19.37 -3.81
N THR A 239 6.81 18.16 -3.32
CA THR A 239 5.85 17.44 -2.49
C THR A 239 5.55 18.22 -1.23
N ALA A 240 6.58 18.58 -0.45
CA ALA A 240 6.39 19.34 0.79
C ALA A 240 5.65 20.67 0.56
N LYS A 241 6.03 21.42 -0.48
CA LYS A 241 5.38 22.68 -0.85
C LYS A 241 3.92 22.46 -1.25
N THR A 242 3.65 21.50 -2.14
CA THR A 242 2.29 21.21 -2.61
C THR A 242 1.40 20.79 -1.44
N GLN A 243 1.88 19.91 -0.56
CA GLN A 243 1.09 19.46 0.59
C GLN A 243 0.81 20.58 1.59
N ALA A 244 1.76 21.50 1.77
CA ALA A 244 1.54 22.70 2.60
C ALA A 244 0.51 23.65 1.96
N ASP A 245 0.69 23.99 0.68
CA ASP A 245 -0.17 24.93 -0.05
C ASP A 245 -1.61 24.39 -0.21
N GLU A 246 -1.77 23.08 -0.31
CA GLU A 246 -3.06 22.42 -0.54
C GLU A 246 -3.69 21.82 0.72
N ARG A 247 -3.10 22.06 1.89
CA ARG A 247 -3.57 21.54 3.18
C ARG A 247 -5.00 21.97 3.47
N GLU A 248 -5.35 23.20 3.16
CA GLU A 248 -6.69 23.74 3.39
C GLU A 248 -7.37 24.11 2.07
N GLU A 249 -8.62 23.71 1.92
CA GLU A 249 -9.43 24.12 0.78
C GLU A 249 -10.80 24.61 1.23
N VAL A 250 -11.10 25.87 0.94
CA VAL A 250 -12.38 26.49 1.27
C VAL A 250 -13.30 26.46 0.05
N VAL A 251 -14.35 25.66 0.13
CA VAL A 251 -15.39 25.57 -0.91
C VAL A 251 -16.61 26.38 -0.49
N ARG A 252 -17.06 27.27 -1.36
CA ARG A 252 -18.31 28.01 -1.17
C ARG A 252 -19.47 27.17 -1.69
N HIS A 253 -20.47 26.96 -0.85
CA HIS A 253 -21.73 26.31 -1.23
C HIS A 253 -22.86 27.34 -1.26
N LEU A 254 -24.03 26.94 -1.76
CA LEU A 254 -25.25 27.78 -1.72
C LEU A 254 -25.58 28.25 -0.30
N ILE A 255 -25.24 27.43 0.71
CA ILE A 255 -25.35 27.75 2.13
C ILE A 255 -23.97 27.62 2.77
N GLY A 256 -23.35 28.76 3.06
CA GLY A 256 -22.10 28.83 3.83
C GLY A 256 -20.83 28.41 3.08
N LYS A 257 -19.77 28.20 3.85
CA LYS A 257 -18.45 27.76 3.37
C LYS A 257 -18.09 26.48 4.10
N ARG A 258 -17.49 25.53 3.38
CA ARG A 258 -16.93 24.31 3.95
C ARG A 258 -15.43 24.30 3.73
N THR A 259 -14.67 24.13 4.80
CA THR A 259 -13.22 23.95 4.75
C THR A 259 -12.92 22.45 4.77
N TYR A 260 -12.11 21.99 3.82
CA TYR A 260 -11.58 20.64 3.79
C TYR A 260 -10.11 20.71 4.20
N ILE A 261 -9.72 19.86 5.16
CA ILE A 261 -8.34 19.72 5.61
C ILE A 261 -7.77 18.44 5.02
N THR A 262 -6.60 18.54 4.41
CA THR A 262 -5.88 17.44 3.78
C THR A 262 -4.58 17.20 4.56
N ASN A 263 -4.62 16.23 5.47
CA ASN A 263 -3.44 15.78 6.19
C ASN A 263 -2.61 14.79 5.34
N ARG A 264 -1.39 14.51 5.80
CA ARG A 264 -0.59 13.39 5.30
C ARG A 264 -1.06 12.11 5.98
N HIS A 265 -0.95 11.00 5.26
CA HIS A 265 -1.49 9.73 5.71
C HIS A 265 -0.49 8.60 5.48
N THR A 266 -0.64 7.50 6.21
CA THR A 266 0.10 6.25 5.97
C THR A 266 -0.88 5.12 5.70
N MET A 267 -0.50 4.19 4.84
CA MET A 267 -1.30 3.01 4.55
C MET A 267 -0.66 1.79 5.17
N ALA A 268 -1.37 1.05 6.02
CA ALA A 268 -0.87 -0.18 6.64
C ALA A 268 -1.62 -1.38 6.08
N VAL A 269 -0.93 -2.26 5.36
CA VAL A 269 -1.47 -3.48 4.77
C VAL A 269 -1.02 -4.67 5.62
N PHE A 270 -1.94 -5.26 6.35
CA PHE A 270 -1.71 -6.45 7.18
C PHE A 270 -2.03 -7.72 6.40
N ARG A 271 -1.15 -8.72 6.52
CA ARG A 271 -1.34 -10.09 6.06
C ARG A 271 -1.23 -11.03 7.25
N PHE A 272 -2.24 -11.86 7.47
CA PHE A 272 -2.29 -12.82 8.56
C PHE A 272 -2.23 -14.25 8.01
N THR A 273 -1.22 -15.00 8.43
CA THR A 273 -1.09 -16.44 8.12
C THR A 273 -0.79 -17.24 9.36
N ASP A 274 -0.99 -18.54 9.31
CA ASP A 274 -0.40 -19.44 10.29
C ASP A 274 1.01 -19.90 9.88
N ASP A 275 1.68 -20.61 10.79
CA ASP A 275 2.98 -21.25 10.63
C ASP A 275 3.00 -22.42 9.61
N ARG A 276 1.85 -22.75 9.02
CA ARG A 276 1.70 -23.71 7.90
C ARG A 276 1.42 -23.01 6.57
N GLY A 277 1.40 -21.67 6.55
CA GLY A 277 1.17 -20.85 5.37
C GLY A 277 -0.31 -20.66 4.99
N ASN A 278 -1.26 -21.12 5.82
CA ASN A 278 -2.68 -20.87 5.56
C ASN A 278 -3.04 -19.44 5.93
N ALA A 279 -3.93 -18.81 5.15
CA ALA A 279 -4.47 -17.51 5.49
C ALA A 279 -5.40 -17.59 6.71
N LEU A 280 -5.28 -16.64 7.64
CA LEU A 280 -6.20 -16.52 8.76
C LEU A 280 -7.43 -15.73 8.33
N THR A 281 -8.60 -16.37 8.25
CA THR A 281 -9.84 -15.74 7.75
C THR A 281 -10.78 -15.28 8.85
N ASP A 282 -10.47 -15.54 10.11
CA ASP A 282 -11.27 -15.12 11.26
C ASP A 282 -10.36 -14.59 12.36
N TYR A 283 -10.34 -13.27 12.51
CA TYR A 283 -9.49 -12.57 13.45
C TYR A 283 -10.01 -11.17 13.75
N ASP A 284 -9.59 -10.64 14.90
CA ASP A 284 -9.69 -9.23 15.24
C ASP A 284 -8.28 -8.63 15.30
N LEU A 285 -8.12 -7.42 14.74
CA LEU A 285 -6.93 -6.60 14.86
C LEU A 285 -7.31 -5.29 15.57
N TYR A 286 -6.71 -5.05 16.73
CA TYR A 286 -6.82 -3.80 17.47
C TYR A 286 -5.50 -3.05 17.34
N LEU A 287 -5.54 -1.78 16.94
CA LEU A 287 -4.38 -0.91 17.13
C LEU A 287 -4.49 -0.29 18.52
N THR A 288 -3.37 -0.13 19.20
CA THR A 288 -3.32 0.25 20.62
C THR A 288 -2.32 1.37 20.84
N ALA A 289 -2.59 2.29 21.76
CA ALA A 289 -1.67 3.38 22.11
C ALA A 289 -1.61 3.60 23.63
N GLY A 290 -0.75 4.52 24.06
CA GLY A 290 -0.60 4.87 25.47
C GLY A 290 0.29 3.88 26.24
N PRO A 291 0.67 4.22 27.50
CA PRO A 291 1.60 3.43 28.31
C PRO A 291 1.13 1.98 28.52
N ASP A 292 -0.18 1.74 28.55
CA ASP A 292 -0.78 0.43 28.77
C ASP A 292 -1.19 -0.30 27.48
N TYR A 293 -0.97 0.31 26.30
CA TYR A 293 -1.40 -0.24 25.00
C TYR A 293 -2.91 -0.55 24.98
N ASP A 294 -3.71 0.47 25.26
CA ASP A 294 -5.17 0.45 25.21
C ASP A 294 -5.64 0.91 23.81
N ASP A 295 -6.65 0.25 23.25
CA ASP A 295 -7.24 0.59 21.96
C ASP A 295 -8.14 1.84 22.01
N ASN A 296 -8.53 2.30 23.20
CA ASN A 296 -9.30 3.53 23.42
C ASN A 296 -8.41 4.79 23.51
N GLU A 297 -7.09 4.62 23.60
CA GLU A 297 -6.13 5.72 23.73
C GLU A 297 -5.60 6.22 22.38
N LEU A 298 -6.15 5.73 21.26
CA LEU A 298 -5.84 6.25 19.94
C LEU A 298 -6.41 7.67 19.77
N PRO A 299 -5.63 8.62 19.21
CA PRO A 299 -6.12 9.97 18.98
C PRO A 299 -7.39 10.02 18.11
N GLU A 300 -8.29 10.96 18.41
CA GLU A 300 -9.47 11.20 17.55
C GLU A 300 -9.03 11.55 16.12
N GLY A 301 -9.63 10.88 15.13
CA GLY A 301 -9.27 11.04 13.72
C GLY A 301 -8.11 10.16 13.24
N PHE A 302 -7.53 9.31 14.10
CA PHE A 302 -6.44 8.41 13.73
C PHE A 302 -6.81 7.45 12.58
N PHE A 303 -8.00 6.84 12.64
CA PHE A 303 -8.51 5.96 11.59
C PHE A 303 -9.29 6.75 10.54
N VAL A 304 -8.80 6.74 9.30
CA VAL A 304 -9.46 7.39 8.16
C VAL A 304 -10.29 6.39 7.37
N ASP A 305 -9.72 5.23 7.08
CA ASP A 305 -10.43 4.16 6.38
C ASP A 305 -9.88 2.76 6.73
N ARG A 306 -10.71 1.74 6.53
CA ARG A 306 -10.37 0.32 6.71
C ARG A 306 -11.03 -0.52 5.62
N GLN A 307 -10.21 -1.35 4.98
CA GLN A 307 -10.65 -2.22 3.89
C GLN A 307 -10.10 -3.64 4.04
N ARG A 308 -10.99 -4.62 4.15
CA ARG A 308 -10.64 -6.04 4.14
C ARG A 308 -10.73 -6.57 2.72
N ASN A 309 -9.71 -7.27 2.23
CA ASN A 309 -9.72 -7.81 0.87
C ASN A 309 -10.83 -8.88 0.71
N GLN A 310 -11.58 -8.82 -0.39
CA GLN A 310 -12.75 -9.66 -0.64
C GLN A 310 -12.37 -11.09 -1.02
N ARG A 311 -11.23 -11.28 -1.69
CA ARG A 311 -10.75 -12.59 -2.18
C ARG A 311 -9.82 -13.28 -1.19
N ASN A 312 -9.05 -12.50 -0.44
CA ASN A 312 -8.19 -12.98 0.64
C ASN A 312 -8.57 -12.25 1.95
N PRO A 313 -9.56 -12.77 2.69
CA PRO A 313 -9.98 -12.17 3.95
C PRO A 313 -8.88 -12.13 5.02
N GLY A 314 -7.75 -12.82 4.83
CA GLY A 314 -6.55 -12.70 5.66
C GLY A 314 -5.74 -11.43 5.43
N LYS A 315 -6.21 -10.52 4.58
CA LYS A 315 -5.58 -9.22 4.33
C LYS A 315 -6.49 -8.05 4.67
N LEU A 316 -5.94 -7.13 5.45
CA LEU A 316 -6.63 -5.95 5.97
C LEU A 316 -5.77 -4.71 5.75
N THR A 317 -6.33 -3.72 5.10
CA THR A 317 -5.67 -2.43 4.85
C THR A 317 -6.30 -1.37 5.72
N TYR A 318 -5.47 -0.62 6.44
CA TYR A 318 -5.84 0.61 7.12
C TYR A 318 -5.24 1.81 6.43
N TYR A 319 -5.97 2.91 6.47
CA TYR A 319 -5.46 4.23 6.13
C TYR A 319 -5.55 5.11 7.37
N LEU A 320 -4.39 5.56 7.80
CA LEU A 320 -4.20 6.22 9.07
C LEU A 320 -3.78 7.67 8.81
N ASP A 321 -4.35 8.60 9.56
CA ASP A 321 -3.95 10.00 9.51
C ASP A 321 -2.60 10.14 10.23
N TYR A 322 -1.55 10.39 9.44
CA TYR A 322 -0.19 10.45 9.96
C TYR A 322 0.02 11.71 10.80
N ASP A 323 -0.59 12.84 10.42
CA ASP A 323 -0.38 14.10 11.14
C ASP A 323 -1.09 14.09 12.50
N VAL A 324 -2.28 13.49 12.58
CA VAL A 324 -3.00 13.21 13.83
C VAL A 324 -2.20 12.22 14.69
N MET A 325 -1.71 11.13 14.10
CA MET A 325 -0.87 10.15 14.81
C MET A 325 0.40 10.79 15.36
N ASP A 326 1.17 11.52 14.54
CA ASP A 326 2.45 12.12 14.92
C ASP A 326 2.27 13.15 16.04
N THR A 327 1.23 13.98 15.95
CA THR A 327 0.92 14.97 16.98
C THR A 327 0.42 14.29 18.26
N GLY A 328 -0.48 13.33 18.14
CA GLY A 328 -1.08 12.61 19.26
C GLY A 328 -0.05 11.78 20.03
N LEU A 329 0.74 10.94 19.35
CA LEU A 329 1.73 10.07 19.99
C LEU A 329 2.84 10.85 20.72
N LYS A 330 3.10 12.10 20.32
CA LYS A 330 4.07 12.98 20.98
C LYS A 330 3.52 13.69 22.23
N THR A 331 2.23 13.53 22.53
CA THR A 331 1.66 14.05 23.79
C THR A 331 2.23 13.28 24.99
N ALA A 332 2.48 14.00 26.09
CA ALA A 332 3.08 13.41 27.29
C ALA A 332 2.24 12.27 27.89
N SER A 333 0.91 12.32 27.72
CA SER A 333 -0.02 11.30 28.24
C SER A 333 0.05 9.97 27.49
N LEU A 334 0.28 9.99 26.18
CA LEU A 334 0.38 8.76 25.38
C LEU A 334 1.76 8.11 25.47
N GLY A 335 2.75 8.82 26.03
CA GLY A 335 4.07 8.29 26.34
C GLY A 335 4.85 7.77 25.13
N GLY A 336 4.33 8.00 23.92
CA GLY A 336 4.96 7.53 22.71
C GLY A 336 4.91 6.01 22.50
N HIS A 337 3.82 5.38 22.91
CA HIS A 337 3.63 3.94 22.73
C HIS A 337 2.56 3.67 21.67
N LEU A 338 2.89 2.80 20.70
CA LEU A 338 1.96 2.33 19.68
C LEU A 338 2.17 0.82 19.51
N GLY A 339 1.09 0.10 19.34
CA GLY A 339 1.14 -1.34 19.19
C GLY A 339 -0.07 -1.85 18.46
N PHE A 340 -0.20 -3.17 18.46
CA PHE A 340 -1.42 -3.82 18.02
C PHE A 340 -1.62 -5.15 18.73
N ARG A 341 -2.87 -5.60 18.77
CA ARG A 341 -3.29 -6.88 19.32
C ARG A 341 -4.04 -7.67 18.26
N VAL A 342 -3.68 -8.94 18.11
CA VAL A 342 -4.34 -9.87 17.21
C VAL A 342 -4.99 -10.99 18.00
N LYS A 343 -6.28 -11.21 17.75
CA LYS A 343 -7.04 -12.36 18.26
C LYS A 343 -7.52 -13.18 17.06
N ALA A 344 -6.88 -14.30 16.78
CA ALA A 344 -7.28 -15.20 15.69
C ALA A 344 -8.11 -16.38 16.23
N ARG A 345 -9.05 -16.85 15.42
CA ARG A 345 -9.96 -17.94 15.77
C ARG A 345 -9.59 -19.24 15.05
N PRO A 346 -9.83 -20.40 15.67
CA PRO A 346 -10.35 -20.60 17.03
C PRO A 346 -9.37 -20.16 18.12
N GLU A 347 -9.90 -19.58 19.21
CA GLU A 347 -9.14 -19.19 20.39
C GLU A 347 -8.88 -20.40 21.31
N ALA A 348 -7.91 -20.27 22.22
CA ALA A 348 -7.68 -21.29 23.23
C ALA A 348 -8.93 -21.48 24.10
N GLY A 349 -9.42 -22.72 24.20
CA GLY A 349 -10.61 -23.01 24.99
C GLY A 349 -10.87 -24.51 25.14
N PRO A 350 -11.84 -24.90 25.98
CA PRO A 350 -12.14 -26.29 26.31
C PRO A 350 -12.48 -27.21 25.15
N GLU A 351 -12.96 -26.63 24.05
CA GLU A 351 -13.42 -27.35 22.85
C GLU A 351 -12.44 -27.22 21.68
N ALA A 352 -11.33 -26.47 21.87
CA ALA A 352 -10.41 -26.14 20.79
C ALA A 352 -9.30 -27.19 20.66
N LEU A 353 -9.45 -28.09 19.68
CA LEU A 353 -8.44 -29.10 19.33
C LEU A 353 -7.21 -28.50 18.63
N ALA A 354 -7.42 -27.42 17.89
CA ALA A 354 -6.38 -26.54 17.38
C ALA A 354 -6.81 -25.10 17.65
N PHE A 355 -5.87 -24.22 17.98
CA PHE A 355 -6.16 -22.84 18.36
C PHE A 355 -4.99 -21.88 18.11
N TYR A 356 -5.28 -20.59 18.19
CA TYR A 356 -4.29 -19.52 18.19
C TYR A 356 -4.26 -18.83 19.55
N ARG A 357 -3.09 -18.35 19.95
CA ARG A 357 -2.94 -17.49 21.12
C ARG A 357 -3.03 -16.04 20.69
N GLN A 358 -3.62 -15.22 21.57
CA GLN A 358 -3.55 -13.78 21.42
C GLN A 358 -2.10 -13.35 21.28
N LEU A 359 -1.88 -12.37 20.41
CA LEU A 359 -0.59 -11.78 20.13
C LEU A 359 -0.68 -10.28 20.38
N ASP A 360 0.28 -9.74 21.12
CA ASP A 360 0.43 -8.31 21.38
C ASP A 360 1.80 -7.87 20.86
N PHE A 361 1.80 -6.90 19.95
CA PHE A 361 3.00 -6.20 19.51
C PHE A 361 3.05 -4.83 20.15
N ARG A 362 4.18 -4.51 20.78
CA ARG A 362 4.39 -3.26 21.51
C ARG A 362 5.62 -2.56 20.95
N ALA A 363 5.45 -1.33 20.46
CA ALA A 363 6.54 -0.51 19.93
C ALA A 363 6.57 0.87 20.59
N THR A 364 7.79 1.37 20.76
CA THR A 364 8.06 2.76 21.16
C THR A 364 8.00 3.69 19.94
N VAL A 365 7.87 5.01 20.13
CA VAL A 365 7.92 6.01 19.03
C VAL A 365 9.14 5.81 18.15
N ALA A 366 10.30 5.64 18.77
CA ALA A 366 11.56 5.49 18.04
C ALA A 366 11.56 4.25 17.14
N GLN A 367 10.79 3.21 17.48
CA GLN A 367 10.59 2.04 16.62
C GLN A 367 9.53 2.33 15.55
N VAL A 368 8.41 2.94 15.93
CA VAL A 368 7.31 3.33 15.03
C VAL A 368 7.82 4.21 13.89
N GLU A 369 8.62 5.23 14.18
CA GLU A 369 9.21 6.16 13.19
C GLU A 369 10.16 5.46 12.19
N GLN A 370 10.63 4.24 12.50
CA GLN A 370 11.45 3.47 11.56
C GLN A 370 10.63 2.89 10.40
N PHE A 371 9.34 2.58 10.63
CA PHE A 371 8.53 1.85 9.66
C PHE A 371 7.19 2.51 9.31
N LEU A 372 6.69 3.46 10.11
CA LEU A 372 5.54 4.31 9.78
C LEU A 372 6.01 5.70 9.35
N ARG A 373 5.62 6.12 8.14
CA ARG A 373 6.05 7.38 7.52
C ARG A 373 4.90 8.04 6.76
N PRO A 374 4.90 9.38 6.63
CA PRO A 374 3.87 10.07 5.89
C PRO A 374 3.97 9.71 4.41
N ASN A 375 2.81 9.55 3.78
CA ASN A 375 2.64 9.19 2.38
C ASN A 375 3.29 7.86 1.98
N GLU A 376 3.53 6.95 2.91
CA GLU A 376 4.14 5.64 2.64
C GLU A 376 3.24 4.48 3.04
N THR A 377 3.46 3.34 2.40
CA THR A 377 2.85 2.07 2.77
C THR A 377 3.74 1.30 3.75
N LEU A 378 3.13 0.70 4.77
CA LEU A 378 3.72 -0.32 5.62
C LEU A 378 3.03 -1.65 5.32
N MET A 379 3.80 -2.64 4.86
CA MET A 379 3.35 -4.01 4.71
C MET A 379 3.71 -4.78 5.98
N VAL A 380 2.72 -5.35 6.67
CA VAL A 380 2.94 -6.13 7.91
C VAL A 380 2.48 -7.56 7.68
N HIS A 381 3.41 -8.50 7.66
CA HIS A 381 3.09 -9.93 7.62
C HIS A 381 3.21 -10.50 9.02
N ILE A 382 2.11 -11.03 9.55
CA ILE A 382 2.04 -11.65 10.86
C ILE A 382 1.79 -13.14 10.68
N VAL A 383 2.75 -13.95 11.12
CA VAL A 383 2.65 -15.40 11.16
C VAL A 383 2.31 -15.82 12.59
N MET A 384 1.12 -16.37 12.79
CA MET A 384 0.68 -16.89 14.08
C MET A 384 0.98 -18.38 14.19
N GLN A 385 1.38 -18.82 15.39
CA GLN A 385 1.66 -20.24 15.64
C GLN A 385 0.35 -20.99 15.84
N ARG A 386 0.05 -21.97 14.99
CA ARG A 386 -1.11 -22.84 15.20
C ARG A 386 -0.78 -23.86 16.29
N CYS A 387 -1.43 -23.73 17.43
CA CYS A 387 -1.30 -24.69 18.52
C CYS A 387 -2.23 -25.88 18.27
N VAL A 388 -1.73 -27.10 18.44
CA VAL A 388 -2.54 -28.34 18.41
C VAL A 388 -2.43 -29.03 19.76
N ASP A 389 -3.57 -29.37 20.33
CA ASP A 389 -3.61 -30.09 21.59
C ASP A 389 -3.09 -31.53 21.39
N LYS A 390 -2.12 -31.96 22.23
CA LYS A 390 -1.57 -33.32 22.15
C LYS A 390 -2.61 -34.42 22.36
N THR A 391 -3.76 -34.09 22.95
CA THR A 391 -4.88 -35.03 23.14
C THR A 391 -5.63 -35.34 21.86
N VAL A 392 -5.44 -34.55 20.79
CA VAL A 392 -6.01 -34.79 19.44
C VAL A 392 -5.62 -36.18 18.93
N CYS A 393 -4.38 -36.60 19.16
CA CYS A 393 -3.92 -37.95 18.82
C CYS A 393 -2.98 -38.47 19.90
N ARG A 394 -3.35 -39.58 20.54
CA ARG A 394 -2.54 -40.23 21.59
C ARG A 394 -2.32 -41.69 21.21
N MET A 395 -1.07 -42.14 21.30
CA MET A 395 -0.75 -43.56 21.31
C MET A 395 -0.53 -43.98 22.75
N THR A 396 -1.29 -44.97 23.20
CA THR A 396 -1.21 -45.52 24.55
C THR A 396 -1.32 -47.05 24.48
N PRO A 397 -0.61 -47.80 25.34
CA PRO A 397 -0.82 -49.24 25.49
C PRO A 397 -2.18 -49.57 26.13
N ASP A 398 -2.87 -48.59 26.73
CA ASP A 398 -4.24 -48.75 27.23
C ASP A 398 -5.24 -48.72 26.07
N LEU A 399 -5.97 -49.83 25.89
CA LEU A 399 -6.99 -49.98 24.84
C LEU A 399 -8.32 -49.30 25.21
N THR A 400 -8.42 -48.73 26.40
CA THR A 400 -9.60 -47.98 26.85
C THR A 400 -9.55 -46.56 26.27
N PRO A 401 -10.57 -46.11 25.50
CA PRO A 401 -10.61 -44.74 25.03
C PRO A 401 -10.61 -43.74 26.19
N GLY A 402 -9.57 -42.91 26.26
CA GLY A 402 -9.48 -41.83 27.25
C GLY A 402 -10.29 -40.61 26.82
N PRO A 403 -10.89 -39.84 27.75
CA PRO A 403 -11.63 -38.63 27.42
C PRO A 403 -10.71 -37.57 26.79
N ILE A 404 -11.26 -36.75 25.88
CA ILE A 404 -10.64 -35.47 25.49
C ILE A 404 -10.89 -34.53 26.67
N SER A 405 -9.81 -34.02 27.28
CA SER A 405 -9.92 -33.12 28.42
C SER A 405 -10.52 -31.79 28.01
N LYS A 406 -11.36 -31.19 28.88
CA LYS A 406 -11.89 -29.83 28.73
C LYS A 406 -10.85 -28.74 28.99
N THR A 407 -9.62 -29.10 29.30
CA THR A 407 -8.52 -28.17 29.53
C THR A 407 -7.34 -28.72 28.77
N PRO A 408 -6.70 -27.96 27.87
CA PRO A 408 -5.61 -28.49 27.07
C PRO A 408 -4.53 -29.11 27.94
N VAL A 409 -4.32 -30.42 27.83
CA VAL A 409 -3.40 -31.12 28.72
C VAL A 409 -2.06 -31.23 28.01
N GLY A 410 -1.12 -30.34 28.31
CA GLY A 410 0.32 -30.58 28.12
C GLY A 410 1.05 -29.78 27.05
N GLU A 411 2.32 -30.15 26.85
CA GLU A 411 3.26 -29.50 25.93
C GLU A 411 2.72 -29.48 24.49
N LEU A 412 2.90 -28.33 23.83
CA LEU A 412 2.50 -28.07 22.45
C LEU A 412 3.20 -29.01 21.47
N VAL A 413 2.45 -29.57 20.53
CA VAL A 413 3.05 -30.21 19.35
C VAL A 413 3.45 -29.11 18.37
N LYS A 414 4.76 -28.96 18.12
CA LYS A 414 5.32 -28.03 17.12
C LYS A 414 5.11 -28.52 15.69
#